data_AF-A0A920TGG7-F1
#
_entry.id   AF-A0A920TGG7-F1
#
_cell.length_a   1.000
_cell.length_b   1.000
_cell.length_c   1.000
_cell.angle_alpha   90.00
_cell.angle_beta   90.00
_cell.angle_gamma   90.00
#
_symmetry.space_group_name_H-M   'P 1'
#
loop_
_entity.id
_entity.type
_entity.pdbx_description
1 polymer ?
#
loop_
_entity_poly.entity_id
_entity_poly.type
_entity_poly.pdbx_seq_one_letter_code
_entity_poly.pdbx_strand_id
1 'polypeptide(L)' 'MNDYDKTFPVNIAGIQRSLPIIEIKPGLRIAILNILGDTELVQAASKALSNMLGALEYSVLVLLKPKVYPWLMPCQ' A
#
# COMPACT_ATOMS: atom_id res chain seq x y z
N MET A 1 6.33 19.33 23.71
CA MET A 1 5.75 19.19 22.36
C MET A 1 5.51 17.71 22.10
N ASN A 2 4.30 17.20 22.31
CA ASN A 2 3.93 15.87 21.82
C ASN A 2 2.85 16.05 20.77
N ASP A 3 3.31 16.45 19.59
CA ASP A 3 2.48 16.45 18.40
C ASP A 3 2.56 15.02 17.85
N TYR A 4 1.64 14.19 18.31
CA TYR A 4 1.40 12.89 17.72
C TYR A 4 0.84 13.17 16.33
N ASP A 5 1.72 13.35 15.34
CA ASP A 5 1.33 13.61 13.96
C ASP A 5 0.20 12.64 13.61
N LYS A 6 -0.99 13.18 13.37
CA LYS A 6 -2.20 12.39 13.07
C LYS A 6 -1.99 11.53 11.82
N THR A 7 -0.96 11.85 11.05
CA THR A 7 -0.64 11.22 9.78
C THR A 7 0.85 10.92 9.69
N PHE A 8 1.21 9.74 9.19
CA PHE A 8 2.57 9.29 8.97
C PHE A 8 2.93 9.40 7.48
N PRO A 9 3.95 10.17 7.08
CA PRO A 9 4.33 10.29 5.69
C PRO A 9 5.02 9.02 5.19
N VAL A 10 4.59 8.53 4.03
CA VAL A 10 5.17 7.38 3.34
C VAL A 10 5.48 7.74 1.89
N ASN A 11 6.51 7.13 1.33
CA ASN A 11 6.82 7.18 -0.09
C ASN A 11 6.80 5.75 -0.66
N ILE A 12 5.91 5.49 -1.62
CA ILE A 12 5.74 4.19 -2.27
C ILE A 12 5.93 4.38 -3.76
N ALA A 13 6.96 3.77 -4.34
CA ALA A 13 7.28 3.83 -5.76
C ALA A 13 7.34 5.27 -6.34
N GLY A 14 7.77 6.25 -5.52
CA GLY A 14 7.86 7.66 -5.89
C GLY A 14 6.64 8.51 -5.52
N ILE A 15 5.54 7.89 -5.09
CA ILE A 15 4.31 8.57 -4.67
C ILE A 15 4.33 8.81 -3.16
N GLN A 16 4.22 10.07 -2.76
CA GLN A 16 4.12 10.46 -1.35
C GLN A 16 2.67 10.51 -0.88
N ARG A 17 2.40 9.94 0.29
CA ARG A 17 1.10 10.00 0.98
C ARG A 17 1.30 10.19 2.47
N SER A 18 0.37 10.90 3.10
CA SER A 18 0.33 11.02 4.56
C SER A 18 -0.78 10.13 5.10
N LEU A 19 -0.41 9.03 5.76
CA LEU A 19 -1.35 7.99 6.18
C LEU A 19 -1.86 8.25 7.60
N PRO A 20 -3.17 8.26 7.84
CA PRO A 20 -3.69 8.49 9.18
C PRO A 20 -3.23 7.40 10.16
N ILE A 21 -2.85 7.80 11.37
CA ILE A 21 -2.47 6.89 12.44
C ILE A 21 -3.72 6.54 13.24
N ILE A 22 -3.99 5.24 13.38
CA ILE A 22 -5.10 4.70 14.18
C ILE A 22 -4.56 3.85 15.32
N GLU A 23 -5.19 3.95 16.48
CA GLU A 23 -4.91 3.08 17.62
C GLU A 23 -5.83 1.86 17.58
N ILE A 24 -5.25 0.67 17.45
CA ILE A 24 -6.02 -0.59 17.39
C ILE A 24 -6.20 -1.18 18.80
N LYS A 25 -5.19 -0.99 19.65
CA LYS A 25 -5.15 -1.43 21.04
C LYS A 25 -4.39 -0.39 21.85
N PRO A 26 -4.63 -0.27 23.17
CA PRO A 26 -3.88 0.65 24.03
C PRO A 26 -2.37 0.48 23.83
N GLY A 27 -1.71 1.52 23.33
CA GLY A 27 -0.26 1.54 23.07
C GLY A 27 0.18 0.98 21.71
N LEU A 28 -0.74 0.45 20.88
CA LEU A 28 -0.45 -0.03 19.52
C LEU A 28 -1.14 0.86 18.48
N ARG A 29 -0.31 1.65 17.79
CA ARG A 29 -0.72 2.57 16.73
C ARG A 29 -0.17 2.11 15.38
N ILE A 30 -0.99 2.14 14.35
CA ILE A 30 -0.57 1.83 12.97
C ILE A 30 -0.98 2.96 12.04
N ALA A 31 -0.15 3.23 11.04
CA ALA A 31 -0.52 4.05 9.90
C ALA A 31 -1.39 3.21 8.95
N ILE A 32 -2.65 3.60 8.76
CA ILE A 32 -3.55 2.83 7.89
C ILE A 32 -3.39 3.26 6.43
N LEU A 33 -2.96 2.31 5.60
CA LEU A 33 -2.96 2.45 4.15
C LEU A 33 -4.31 1.98 3.60
N ASN A 34 -5.11 2.90 3.07
CA ASN A 34 -6.28 2.56 2.28
C ASN A 34 -5.96 2.75 0.79
N ILE A 35 -6.05 1.66 0.04
CA ILE A 35 -5.75 1.60 -1.40
C ILE A 35 -7.01 1.61 -2.27
N LEU A 36 -8.18 1.44 -1.67
CA LEU A 36 -9.45 1.48 -2.38
C LEU A 36 -9.74 2.94 -2.77
N GLY A 37 -9.59 3.25 -4.06
CA GLY A 37 -9.80 4.58 -4.62
C GLY A 37 -8.51 5.36 -4.94
N ASP A 38 -7.34 4.90 -4.50
CA ASP A 38 -6.05 5.54 -4.83
C ASP A 38 -5.40 4.81 -6.02
N THR A 39 -5.93 5.06 -7.23
CA THR A 39 -5.49 4.40 -8.46
C THR A 39 -4.05 4.73 -8.81
N GLU A 40 -3.60 5.95 -8.54
CA GLU A 40 -2.23 6.41 -8.80
C GLU A 40 -1.21 5.60 -7.99
N LEU A 41 -1.42 5.50 -6.68
CA LEU A 41 -0.52 4.74 -5.80
C LEU A 41 -0.52 3.25 -6.16
N VAL A 42 -1.70 2.70 -6.46
CA VAL A 42 -1.86 1.30 -6.85
C VAL A 42 -1.11 1.01 -8.16
N GLN A 43 -1.22 1.86 -9.17
CA GLN A 43 -0.53 1.65 -10.45
C GLN A 43 0.99 1.75 -10.29
N ALA A 44 1.48 2.75 -9.54
CA ALA A 44 2.90 2.91 -9.26
C ALA A 44 3.48 1.70 -8.49
N ALA A 45 2.78 1.27 -7.44
CA ALA A 45 3.16 0.10 -6.63
C ALA A 45 3.10 -1.20 -7.45
N SER A 46 2.06 -1.39 -8.26
CA SER A 46 1.89 -2.55 -9.15
C SER A 46 3.05 -2.68 -10.12
N LYS A 47 3.44 -1.58 -10.78
CA LYS A 47 4.57 -1.57 -11.72
C LYS A 47 5.90 -1.90 -11.04
N ALA A 48 6.14 -1.33 -9.86
CA ALA A 48 7.33 -1.63 -9.08
C ALA A 48 7.39 -3.10 -8.66
N LEU A 49 6.26 -3.68 -8.22
CA LEU A 49 6.17 -5.09 -7.85
C LEU A 49 6.29 -6.03 -9.04
N SER A 50 5.69 -5.69 -10.19
CA SER A 50 5.81 -6.48 -11.42
C SER A 50 7.27 -6.61 -11.85
N ASN A 51 8.07 -5.54 -11.74
CA ASN A 51 9.49 -5.60 -12.02
C ASN A 51 10.25 -6.54 -11.07
N MET A 52 9.86 -6.60 -9.79
CA MET A 52 10.47 -7.53 -8.82
C MET A 52 10.04 -8.98 -9.08
N LEU A 53 8.78 -9.19 -9.48
CA LEU A 53 8.21 -10.49 -9.80
C LEU A 53 8.76 -11.05 -11.11
N GLY A 54 9.10 -10.21 -12.09
CA GLY A 54 9.63 -10.65 -13.39
C GLY A 54 10.96 -11.43 -13.30
N ALA A 55 11.65 -11.39 -12.17
CA ALA A 55 12.83 -12.21 -11.90
C ALA A 55 12.49 -13.65 -11.44
N LEU A 56 11.22 -13.94 -11.18
CA LEU A 56 10.74 -15.23 -10.69
C LEU A 56 9.89 -15.89 -11.77
N GLU A 57 10.07 -17.19 -11.98
CA GLU A 57 9.12 -17.99 -12.76
C GLU A 57 7.98 -18.43 -11.84
N TYR A 58 6.76 -17.95 -12.12
CA TYR A 58 5.56 -18.32 -11.37
C TYR A 58 4.39 -18.56 -12.30
N SER A 59 3.58 -19.58 -12.00
CA SER A 59 2.37 -19.90 -12.77
C SER A 59 1.09 -19.41 -12.09
N VAL A 60 1.13 -19.23 -10.78
CA VAL A 60 -0.04 -18.84 -9.97
C VAL A 60 0.39 -17.83 -8.93
N LEU A 61 -0.41 -16.78 -8.75
CA LEU A 61 -0.25 -15.83 -7.67
C LEU A 61 -1.45 -15.92 -6.73
N VAL A 62 -1.21 -16.13 -5.44
CA VAL A 62 -2.26 -16.26 -4.43
C VAL A 62 -2.26 -15.02 -3.54
N LEU A 63 -3.42 -14.37 -3.43
CA LEU A 63 -3.62 -13.21 -2.55
C LEU A 63 -4.57 -13.55 -1.40
N LEU A 64 -4.26 -13.02 -0.21
CA LEU A 64 -5.01 -13.30 1.02
C LEU A 64 -6.26 -12.43 1.21
N LYS A 65 -6.34 -11.27 0.56
CA LYS A 65 -7.45 -10.32 0.76
C LYS A 65 -7.83 -9.54 -0.50
N PRO A 66 -9.13 -9.22 -0.66
CA PRO A 66 -9.63 -8.54 -1.85
C PRO A 66 -9.18 -7.09 -1.99
N LYS A 67 -8.85 -6.44 -0.87
CA LYS A 67 -8.28 -5.09 -0.90
C LYS A 67 -7.00 -5.02 -1.73
N VAL A 68 -6.27 -6.13 -1.89
CA VAL A 68 -4.97 -6.20 -2.58
C VAL A 68 -5.12 -6.45 -4.09
N TYR A 69 -6.31 -6.82 -4.60
CA TYR A 69 -6.53 -7.07 -6.03
C TYR A 69 -6.13 -5.93 -6.97
N PRO A 70 -6.33 -4.64 -6.63
CA PRO A 70 -5.95 -3.54 -7.52
C PRO A 70 -4.45 -3.54 -7.88
N TRP A 71 -3.60 -4.19 -7.09
CA TRP A 71 -2.15 -4.22 -7.29
C TRP A 71 -1.72 -5.15 -8.45
N LEU A 72 -2.58 -6.07 -8.90
CA LEU A 72 -2.29 -7.00 -10.01
C LEU A 72 -3.10 -6.71 -11.27
N MET A 73 -4.30 -6.16 -11.09
CA MET A 73 -5.13 -5.72 -12.19
C MET A 73 -5.19 -4.19 -12.16
N PRO A 74 -4.15 -3.50 -12.67
CA PRO A 74 -4.31 -2.09 -12.96
C PRO A 74 -5.47 -1.97 -13.96
N CYS A 75 -6.54 -1.24 -13.60
CA CYS A 75 -7.60 -0.93 -14.55
C CYS A 75 -6.96 -0.29 -15.78
N GLN A 76 -6.97 -1.02 -16.90
CA GLN A 76 -6.95 -0.45 -18.23
C GLN A 76 -8.37 -0.01 -18.58
#